data_AF-A0AAN0LUV3-F1
#
_entry.id   AF-A0AAN0LUV3-F1
#
_cell.length_a   1.000
_cell.length_b   1.000
_cell.length_c   1.000
_cell.angle_alpha   90.00
_cell.angle_beta   90.00
_cell.angle_gamma   90.00
#
_symmetry.space_group_name_H-M   'P 1'
#
loop_
_entity.id
_entity.type
_entity.pdbx_description
1 polymer ?
#
loop_
_entity_poly.entity_id
_entity_poly.type
_entity_poly.pdbx_seq_one_letter_code
_entity_poly.pdbx_strand_id
1 'polypeptide(L)'
;MDELRKKRLYICDDIQAIGLSNDEAAELIRPIVKSSLLTADSSEPKSVDQFKSLKINAKGAKKGPGSIEFGIKYLQGLEIIVHPSCQNIINELSTYKFKEDKQGNVLPIPVDKNNHGIDALRYALENDMTERKVRTRRGLF
;
A
#
# COMPACT_ATOMS: atom_id res chain seq x y z
N MET A 1 -24.47 17.78 13.54
CA MET A 1 -24.04 16.98 12.38
C MET A 1 -22.56 16.75 12.54
N ASP A 2 -22.15 15.62 13.12
CA ASP A 2 -20.75 15.22 13.12
C ASP A 2 -20.35 14.92 11.68
N GLU A 3 -19.60 15.82 11.05
CA GLU A 3 -18.78 15.42 9.91
C GLU A 3 -17.87 14.30 10.41
N LEU A 4 -18.16 13.06 9.99
CA LEU A 4 -17.29 11.92 10.23
C LEU A 4 -15.90 12.27 9.70
N ARG A 5 -14.99 12.67 10.61
CA ARG A 5 -13.58 12.92 10.30
C ARG A 5 -13.04 11.72 9.53
N LYS A 6 -12.80 11.90 8.22
CA LYS A 6 -12.14 10.89 7.42
C LYS A 6 -10.77 10.63 8.02
N LYS A 7 -10.38 9.36 8.10
CA LYS A 7 -9.02 9.00 8.51
C LYS A 7 -8.05 9.56 7.47
N ARG A 8 -6.96 10.16 7.95
CA ARG A 8 -5.94 10.79 7.09
C ARG A 8 -4.76 9.87 6.89
N LEU A 9 -4.30 9.76 5.65
CA LEU A 9 -3.05 9.09 5.27
C LEU A 9 -2.08 10.14 4.78
N TYR A 10 -0.94 10.30 5.45
CA TYR A 10 0.12 11.20 5.01
C TYR A 10 1.21 10.40 4.31
N ILE A 11 1.52 10.77 3.06
CA ILE A 11 2.60 10.16 2.27
C ILE A 11 3.74 11.17 2.21
N CYS A 12 4.83 10.87 2.92
CA CYS A 12 5.94 11.81 3.12
C CYS A 12 7.11 11.61 2.16
N ASP A 13 7.28 10.41 1.64
CA ASP A 13 8.36 10.02 0.74
C ASP A 13 7.89 8.97 -0.26
N ASP A 14 8.46 8.96 -1.45
CA ASP A 14 8.34 7.90 -2.44
C ASP A 14 9.68 7.59 -3.11
N ILE A 15 9.86 6.34 -3.51
CA ILE A 15 10.98 5.93 -4.36
C ILE A 15 10.39 5.11 -5.49
N GLN A 16 10.73 5.48 -6.72
CA GLN A 16 10.45 4.69 -7.91
C GLN A 16 11.69 4.69 -8.80
N ALA A 17 12.27 3.51 -9.00
CA ALA A 17 13.49 3.33 -9.77
C ALA A 17 13.46 1.97 -10.49
N ILE A 18 14.11 1.91 -11.66
CA ILE A 18 14.17 0.71 -12.51
C ILE A 18 15.63 0.27 -12.59
N GLY A 19 15.86 -1.06 -12.60
CA GLY A 19 17.19 -1.64 -12.82
C GLY A 19 18.10 -1.61 -11.59
N LEU A 20 17.56 -1.34 -10.40
CA LEU A 20 18.31 -1.44 -9.16
C LEU A 20 18.50 -2.90 -8.74
N SER A 21 19.69 -3.21 -8.26
CA SER A 21 19.90 -4.37 -7.39
C SER A 21 19.21 -4.16 -6.04
N ASN A 22 18.94 -5.26 -5.32
CA ASN A 22 18.36 -5.19 -3.97
C ASN A 22 19.29 -4.46 -2.98
N ASP A 23 20.60 -4.53 -3.18
CA ASP A 23 21.59 -3.79 -2.37
C ASP A 23 21.47 -2.28 -2.60
N GLU A 24 21.40 -1.83 -3.85
CA GLU A 24 21.19 -0.40 -4.16
C GLU A 24 19.83 0.10 -3.67
N ALA A 25 18.77 -0.70 -3.85
CA ALA A 25 17.45 -0.37 -3.32
C ALA A 25 17.46 -0.24 -1.78
N ALA A 26 18.20 -1.11 -1.08
CA ALA A 26 18.31 -1.06 0.37
C ALA A 26 18.96 0.24 0.87
N GLU A 27 19.99 0.74 0.17
CA GLU A 27 20.65 2.00 0.52
C GLU A 27 19.71 3.21 0.37
N LEU A 28 18.82 3.21 -0.62
CA LEU A 28 17.81 4.26 -0.81
C LEU A 28 16.67 4.16 0.23
N ILE A 29 16.23 2.94 0.56
CA ILE A 29 15.09 2.70 1.45
C ILE A 29 15.45 2.95 2.92
N ARG A 30 16.68 2.62 3.33
CA ARG A 30 17.14 2.72 4.72
C ARG A 30 16.91 4.09 5.38
N PRO A 31 17.29 5.24 4.78
CA PRO A 31 17.07 6.55 5.40
C PRO A 31 15.58 6.91 5.58
N ILE A 32 14.69 6.35 4.75
CA ILE A 32 13.25 6.60 4.78
C ILE A 32 12.58 5.72 5.85
N VAL A 33 12.78 4.40 5.76
CA VAL A 33 12.11 3.42 6.63
C VAL A 33 12.70 3.45 8.05
N LYS A 34 14.00 3.73 8.19
CA LYS A 34 14.72 3.72 9.47
C LYS A 34 14.49 2.39 10.20
N SER A 35 13.85 2.42 11.36
CA SER A 35 13.50 1.23 12.16
C SER A 35 12.07 0.71 11.90
N SER A 36 11.30 1.39 11.05
CA SER A 36 9.92 1.03 10.73
C SER A 36 9.85 -0.27 9.93
N LEU A 37 8.66 -0.87 9.91
CA LEU A 37 8.41 -2.09 9.16
C LEU A 37 8.18 -1.78 7.68
N LEU A 38 9.00 -2.38 6.82
CA LEU A 38 8.79 -2.43 5.38
C LEU A 38 7.87 -3.61 5.04
N THR A 39 6.72 -3.36 4.42
CA THR A 39 5.86 -4.41 3.88
C THR A 39 6.04 -4.48 2.38
N ALA A 40 6.61 -5.58 1.89
CA ALA A 40 6.96 -5.80 0.49
C ALA A 40 6.05 -6.83 -0.16
N ASP A 41 6.10 -6.92 -1.50
CA ASP A 41 5.35 -7.94 -2.22
C ASP A 41 5.80 -9.36 -1.80
N SER A 42 4.83 -10.20 -1.41
CA SER A 42 5.05 -11.59 -1.06
C SER A 42 5.27 -12.51 -2.27
N SER A 43 5.06 -12.03 -3.50
CA SER A 43 5.32 -12.82 -4.71
C SER A 43 6.82 -13.07 -4.94
N GLU A 44 7.68 -12.21 -4.37
CA GLU A 44 9.14 -12.31 -4.43
C GLU A 44 9.77 -12.51 -3.04
N PRO A 45 9.57 -13.68 -2.39
CA PRO A 45 10.07 -13.91 -1.02
C PRO A 45 11.60 -13.80 -0.90
N LYS A 46 12.34 -14.09 -1.99
CA LYS A 46 13.81 -13.94 -2.03
C LYS A 46 14.25 -12.50 -1.82
N SER A 47 13.59 -11.54 -2.45
CA SER A 47 13.87 -10.10 -2.29
C SER A 47 13.59 -9.65 -0.86
N VAL A 48 12.49 -10.14 -0.27
CA VAL A 48 12.16 -9.88 1.15
C VAL A 48 13.25 -10.40 2.09
N ASP A 49 13.72 -11.63 1.87
CA ASP A 49 14.77 -12.22 2.70
C ASP A 49 16.13 -11.53 2.50
N GLN A 50 16.43 -11.03 1.30
CA GLN A 50 17.61 -10.21 1.07
C GLN A 50 17.52 -8.87 1.80
N PHE A 51 16.37 -8.19 1.80
CA PHE A 51 16.21 -6.97 2.60
C PHE A 51 16.43 -7.23 4.11
N LYS A 52 15.96 -8.38 4.62
CA LYS A 52 16.23 -8.78 6.02
C LYS A 52 17.72 -9.02 6.27
N SER A 53 18.44 -9.68 5.35
CA SER A 53 19.88 -9.92 5.49
C SER A 53 20.66 -8.59 5.51
N LEU A 54 20.19 -7.60 4.73
CA LEU A 54 20.66 -6.22 4.73
C LEU A 54 20.17 -5.39 5.93
N LYS A 55 19.63 -6.01 6.99
CA LYS A 55 19.18 -5.35 8.22
C LYS A 55 18.04 -4.34 8.03
N ILE A 56 17.22 -4.52 6.99
CA ILE A 56 15.94 -3.82 6.86
C ILE A 56 14.87 -4.68 7.54
N ASN A 57 14.05 -4.05 8.38
CA ASN A 57 12.91 -4.71 9.02
C ASN A 57 11.81 -4.94 7.98
N ALA A 58 11.92 -6.02 7.20
CA ALA A 58 11.03 -6.32 6.09
C ALA A 58 10.14 -7.54 6.34
N LYS A 59 8.89 -7.46 5.90
CA LYS A 59 7.94 -8.59 5.82
C LYS A 59 7.26 -8.64 4.46
N GLY A 60 6.82 -9.83 4.05
CA GLY A 60 5.93 -9.98 2.89
C GLY A 60 4.49 -9.64 3.25
N ALA A 61 3.77 -9.02 2.32
CA ALA A 61 2.36 -8.70 2.46
C ALA A 61 1.49 -9.96 2.57
N LYS A 62 0.47 -9.93 3.43
CA LYS A 62 -0.51 -11.01 3.58
C LYS A 62 -1.63 -10.85 2.56
N LYS A 63 -1.41 -11.40 1.35
CA LYS A 63 -2.39 -11.36 0.27
C LYS A 63 -3.45 -12.46 0.41
N GLY A 64 -4.72 -12.10 0.28
CA GLY A 64 -5.84 -13.03 0.15
C GLY A 64 -6.67 -12.75 -1.12
N PRO A 65 -7.52 -13.68 -1.57
CA PRO A 65 -8.47 -13.43 -2.66
C PRO A 65 -9.30 -12.17 -2.37
N GLY A 66 -9.41 -11.26 -3.34
CA GLY A 66 -10.14 -9.98 -3.18
C GLY A 66 -9.42 -8.90 -2.37
N SER A 67 -8.18 -9.13 -1.91
CA SER A 67 -7.42 -8.14 -1.13
C SER A 67 -7.11 -6.86 -1.92
N ILE A 68 -7.03 -6.93 -3.26
CA ILE A 68 -6.83 -5.80 -4.15
C ILE A 68 -8.01 -4.83 -4.05
N GLU A 69 -9.20 -5.30 -4.41
CA GLU A 69 -10.44 -4.51 -4.40
C GLU A 69 -10.73 -3.95 -3.01
N PHE A 70 -10.56 -4.77 -1.96
CA PHE A 70 -10.75 -4.34 -0.59
C PHE A 70 -9.78 -3.21 -0.20
N GLY A 71 -8.50 -3.36 -0.56
CA GLY A 71 -7.48 -2.35 -0.27
C GLY A 71 -7.71 -1.03 -1.01
N ILE A 72 -8.12 -1.10 -2.28
CA ILE A 72 -8.49 0.11 -3.06
C ILE A 72 -9.67 0.82 -2.40
N LYS A 73 -10.73 0.07 -2.05
CA LYS A 73 -11.89 0.64 -1.37
C LYS A 73 -11.55 1.24 -0.02
N TYR A 74 -10.61 0.63 0.71
CA TYR A 74 -10.09 1.19 1.96
C TYR A 74 -9.40 2.53 1.72
N LEU A 75 -8.48 2.60 0.75
CA LEU A 75 -7.78 3.84 0.36
C LEU A 75 -8.75 4.95 -0.06
N GLN A 76 -9.79 4.64 -0.84
CA GLN A 76 -10.83 5.59 -1.24
C GLN A 76 -11.61 6.19 -0.04
N GLY A 77 -11.66 5.47 1.08
CA GLY A 77 -12.27 5.95 2.32
C GLY A 77 -11.41 6.92 3.12
N LEU A 78 -10.13 7.10 2.74
CA LEU A 78 -9.17 7.96 3.44
C LEU A 78 -9.09 9.34 2.78
N GLU A 79 -8.70 10.33 3.58
CA GLU A 79 -8.16 11.59 3.08
C GLU A 79 -6.65 11.40 2.89
N ILE A 80 -6.21 11.21 1.64
CA ILE A 80 -4.81 11.01 1.30
C ILE A 80 -4.16 12.37 1.06
N ILE A 81 -3.14 12.68 1.85
CA ILE A 81 -2.37 13.93 1.82
C ILE A 81 -0.94 13.57 1.41
N VAL A 82 -0.52 14.03 0.24
CA VAL A 82 0.76 13.67 -0.35
C VAL A 82 1.72 14.84 -0.27
N HIS A 83 2.94 14.60 0.20
CA HIS A 83 3.99 15.61 0.20
C HIS A 83 4.36 15.99 -1.26
N PRO A 84 4.58 17.28 -1.58
CA PRO A 84 4.83 17.71 -2.97
C PRO A 84 6.06 17.08 -3.64
N SER A 85 7.01 16.53 -2.88
CA SER A 85 8.15 15.80 -3.46
C SER A 85 7.77 14.45 -4.04
N CYS A 86 6.66 13.85 -3.62
CA CYS A 86 6.26 12.50 -4.00
C CYS A 86 5.55 12.47 -5.36
N GLN A 87 6.25 12.88 -6.40
CA GLN A 87 5.69 13.06 -7.74
C GLN A 87 5.22 11.74 -8.36
N ASN A 88 5.86 10.60 -8.07
CA ASN A 88 5.43 9.32 -8.62
C ASN A 88 4.07 8.94 -8.07
N ILE A 89 3.88 9.06 -6.75
CA ILE A 89 2.59 8.83 -6.11
C ILE A 89 1.51 9.78 -6.60
N ILE A 90 1.82 11.08 -6.76
CA ILE A 90 0.86 12.06 -7.29
C ILE A 90 0.41 11.65 -8.70
N ASN A 91 1.35 11.29 -9.57
CA ASN A 91 1.06 10.86 -10.94
C ASN A 91 0.20 9.58 -10.97
N GLU A 92 0.53 8.57 -10.16
CA GLU A 92 -0.27 7.35 -10.08
C GLU A 92 -1.67 7.61 -9.54
N LEU A 93 -1.81 8.33 -8.43
CA LEU A 93 -3.12 8.65 -7.84
C LEU A 93 -4.01 9.46 -8.80
N SER A 94 -3.43 10.35 -9.60
CA SER A 94 -4.17 11.16 -10.58
C SER A 94 -4.61 10.38 -11.82
N THR A 95 -3.96 9.26 -12.14
CA THR A 95 -4.21 8.47 -13.36
C THR A 95 -4.94 7.16 -13.09
N TYR A 96 -5.07 6.77 -11.83
CA TYR A 96 -5.67 5.51 -11.44
C TYR A 96 -7.16 5.46 -11.80
N LYS A 97 -7.53 4.43 -12.56
CA LYS A 97 -8.90 4.21 -13.01
C LYS A 97 -9.27 2.73 -12.98
N PHE A 98 -10.57 2.49 -12.85
CA PHE A 98 -11.15 1.19 -13.09
C PHE A 98 -11.26 0.93 -14.59
N LYS A 99 -11.25 -0.34 -15.01
CA LYS A 99 -11.48 -0.71 -16.40
C LYS A 99 -12.89 -0.32 -16.82
N GLU A 100 -13.03 0.09 -18.07
CA GLU A 100 -14.33 0.30 -18.70
C GLU A 100 -14.57 -0.82 -19.71
N ASP A 101 -15.81 -1.29 -19.82
CA ASP A 101 -16.20 -2.17 -20.91
C ASP A 101 -16.34 -1.41 -22.23
N LYS A 102 -16.64 -2.12 -23.32
CA LYS A 102 -16.83 -1.50 -24.66
C LYS A 102 -18.00 -0.51 -24.71
N GLN A 103 -18.88 -0.52 -23.71
CA GLN A 103 -20.06 0.33 -23.60
C GLN A 103 -19.82 1.53 -22.66
N GLY A 104 -18.63 1.64 -22.05
CA GLY A 104 -18.27 2.70 -21.10
C GLY A 104 -18.71 2.42 -19.66
N ASN A 105 -19.15 1.20 -19.33
CA ASN A 105 -19.49 0.85 -17.94
C ASN A 105 -18.21 0.57 -17.14
N VAL A 106 -18.11 1.17 -15.97
CA VAL A 106 -16.99 0.94 -15.04
C VAL A 106 -17.10 -0.46 -14.43
N LEU A 107 -16.09 -1.29 -14.67
CA LEU A 107 -15.93 -2.62 -14.10
C LEU A 107 -15.21 -2.55 -12.76
N PRO A 108 -15.49 -3.45 -11.79
CA PRO A 108 -14.76 -3.54 -10.52
C PRO A 108 -13.35 -4.12 -10.69
N ILE A 109 -12.73 -3.93 -11.85
CA ILE A 109 -11.41 -4.45 -12.19
C ILE A 109 -10.49 -3.24 -12.32
N PRO A 110 -9.48 -3.08 -11.47
CA PRO A 110 -8.52 -1.98 -11.61
C PRO A 110 -7.74 -2.12 -12.92
N VAL A 111 -7.34 -0.99 -13.52
CA VAL A 111 -6.41 -1.01 -14.64
C VAL A 111 -5.03 -1.42 -14.13
N ASP A 112 -4.43 -2.42 -14.77
CA ASP A 112 -3.09 -2.93 -14.46
C ASP A 112 -2.02 -2.07 -15.16
N LYS A 113 -1.96 -0.80 -14.77
CA LYS A 113 -0.97 0.17 -15.26
C LYS A 113 -0.80 1.28 -14.24
N ASN A 114 0.45 1.66 -13.95
CA ASN A 114 0.80 2.74 -13.01
C ASN A 114 0.18 2.53 -11.62
N ASN A 115 0.31 1.31 -11.08
CA ASN A 115 -0.25 0.88 -9.80
C ASN A 115 0.81 0.58 -8.73
N HIS A 116 2.10 0.86 -8.99
CA HIS A 116 3.20 0.41 -8.13
C HIS A 116 3.12 1.05 -6.75
N GLY A 117 2.93 2.37 -6.71
CA GLY A 117 2.70 3.14 -5.50
C GLY A 117 1.39 2.77 -4.81
N ILE A 118 0.31 2.56 -5.57
CA ILE A 118 -0.99 2.16 -4.98
C ILE A 118 -0.92 0.79 -4.31
N ASP A 119 -0.23 -0.16 -4.94
CA ASP A 119 0.03 -1.46 -4.34
C ASP A 119 0.95 -1.35 -3.12
N ALA A 120 1.99 -0.51 -3.17
CA ALA A 120 2.84 -0.24 -2.01
C ALA A 120 2.03 0.32 -0.82
N LEU A 121 1.13 1.29 -1.06
CA LEU A 121 0.25 1.85 -0.03
C LEU A 121 -0.71 0.80 0.54
N ARG A 122 -1.27 -0.06 -0.33
CA ARG A 122 -2.12 -1.17 0.10
C ARG A 122 -1.38 -2.13 1.02
N TYR A 123 -0.15 -2.51 0.66
CA TYR A 123 0.66 -3.41 1.47
C TYR A 123 1.04 -2.75 2.80
N ALA A 124 1.42 -1.48 2.79
CA ALA A 124 1.73 -0.73 4.01
C ALA A 124 0.55 -0.71 5.01
N LEU A 125 -0.68 -0.60 4.51
CA LEU A 125 -1.90 -0.48 5.32
C LEU A 125 -2.62 -1.82 5.60
N GLU A 126 -2.01 -2.97 5.27
CA GLU A 126 -2.67 -4.27 5.44
C GLU A 126 -3.06 -4.58 6.89
N ASN A 127 -2.29 -4.07 7.86
CA ASN A 127 -2.57 -4.25 9.28
C ASN A 127 -3.77 -3.40 9.72
N ASP A 128 -3.82 -2.13 9.29
CA ASP A 128 -4.94 -1.22 9.56
C ASP A 128 -6.27 -1.69 8.94
N MET A 129 -6.17 -2.49 7.88
CA MET A 129 -7.28 -3.15 7.20
C MET A 129 -7.83 -4.36 7.97
N THR A 130 -7.01 -5.05 8.77
CA THR A 130 -7.35 -6.33 9.41
C THR A 130 -7.76 -6.21 10.89
N GLU A 131 -7.42 -5.12 11.59
CA GLU A 131 -7.74 -4.92 13.01
C GLU A 131 -9.24 -4.70 13.33
N ARG A 132 -10.17 -4.94 12.39
CA ARG A 132 -11.63 -4.86 12.59
C ARG A 132 -12.28 -6.13 13.19
N LYS A 133 -11.52 -7.05 13.81
CA LYS A 133 -12.16 -8.08 14.64
C LYS A 133 -12.58 -7.46 15.96
N VAL A 134 -13.86 -7.04 16.03
CA VAL A 134 -14.57 -6.78 17.28
C VAL A 134 -14.19 -7.86 18.28
N ARG A 135 -13.53 -7.48 19.38
CA ARG A 135 -13.39 -8.35 20.55
C ARG A 135 -14.79 -8.51 21.12
N THR A 136 -15.54 -9.53 20.67
CA THR A 136 -16.73 -9.96 21.39
C THR A 136 -16.24 -10.43 22.75
N ARG A 137 -16.36 -9.57 23.78
CA ARG A 137 -16.31 -10.04 25.16
C ARG A 137 -17.48 -11.01 25.29
N ARG A 138 -17.23 -12.32 25.18
CA ARG A 138 -18.14 -13.32 25.71
C ARG A 138 -18.24 -13.01 27.20
N GLY A 139 -19.35 -12.41 27.61
CA GLY A 139 -19.68 -12.19 29.00
C GLY A 139 -19.68 -13.54 29.71
N LEU A 140 -18.91 -13.64 30.79
CA LEU A 140 -19.26 -14.54 31.87
C LEU A 140 -20.44 -13.90 32.61
N PHE A 141 -21.58 -14.56 32.53
CA PHE A 141 -22.62 -14.56 33.55
C PHE A 141 -22.84 -16.02 33.93
#